data_AF-A0A7C6FET6-F1
#
_entry.id   AF-A0A7C6FET6-F1
#
_cell.length_a   1.000
_cell.length_b   1.000
_cell.length_c   1.000
_cell.angle_alpha   90.00
_cell.angle_beta   90.00
_cell.angle_gamma   90.00
#
_symmetry.space_group_name_H-M   'P 1'
#
loop_
_entity.id
_entity.type
_entity.pdbx_description
1 polymer ?
#
loop_
_entity_poly.entity_id
_entity_poly.type
_entity_poly.pdbx_seq_one_letter_code
_entity_poly.pdbx_strand_id
1 'polypeptide(L)' 'MKVRHKNSARLCRLDYTVKKPIVLVGMMGAGKSAVGRTLAQSLGVVFLDVDHEIERAAAM' A
#
# COMPACT_ATOMS: atom_id res chain seq x y z
N MET A 1 -36.85 6.02 -3.41
CA MET A 1 -36.18 5.86 -4.72
C MET A 1 -35.24 7.03 -4.99
N LYS A 2 -33.97 6.93 -4.57
CA LYS A 2 -32.82 7.63 -5.19
C LYS A 2 -31.53 7.04 -4.59
N VAL A 3 -31.14 5.85 -5.05
CA VAL A 3 -29.80 5.32 -4.81
C VAL A 3 -28.84 6.27 -5.52
N ARG A 4 -28.13 7.09 -4.74
CA ARG A 4 -27.10 7.96 -5.30
C ARG A 4 -25.90 7.09 -5.64
N HIS A 5 -25.80 6.67 -6.91
CA HIS A 5 -24.53 6.23 -7.48
C HIS A 5 -23.57 7.43 -7.48
N LYS A 6 -22.85 7.63 -6.38
CA LYS A 6 -21.67 8.50 -6.38
C LYS A 6 -20.53 7.73 -7.04
N ASN A 7 -20.41 7.95 -8.34
CA ASN A 7 -19.27 7.57 -9.15
C ASN A 7 -18.04 8.39 -8.70
N SER A 8 -17.40 7.96 -7.61
CA SER A 8 -16.17 8.56 -7.08
C SER A 8 -15.36 7.46 -6.41
N ALA A 9 -14.51 6.82 -7.21
CA ALA A 9 -13.43 5.92 -6.82
C ALA A 9 -12.34 6.65 -5.99
N ARG A 10 -12.74 7.34 -4.92
CA ARG A 10 -11.83 7.82 -3.88
C ARG A 10 -11.79 6.74 -2.82
N LEU A 11 -10.67 6.04 -2.73
CA LEU A 11 -10.36 5.14 -1.63
C LEU A 11 -10.86 5.74 -0.32
N CYS A 12 -11.88 5.12 0.29
CA CYS A 12 -12.26 5.46 1.65
C CYS A 12 -11.01 5.28 2.50
N ARG A 13 -10.54 6.37 3.11
CA ARG A 13 -9.40 6.31 4.03
C ARG A 13 -9.81 5.35 5.15
N LEU A 14 -9.04 4.28 5.33
CA LEU A 14 -9.33 3.31 6.38
C LEU A 14 -9.03 3.97 7.73
N ASP A 15 -10.01 4.03 8.62
CA ASP A 15 -9.83 4.48 10.01
C ASP A 15 -9.14 3.37 10.83
N TYR A 16 -7.94 2.97 10.41
CA TYR A 16 -7.13 1.93 11.03
C TYR A 16 -5.70 2.43 11.27
N THR A 17 -5.27 2.43 12.54
CA THR A 17 -3.88 2.71 12.89
C THR A 17 -3.02 1.46 12.70
N VAL A 18 -2.08 1.54 11.77
CA VAL A 18 -1.07 0.50 11.54
C VAL A 18 -0.10 0.44 12.74
N LYS A 19 -0.19 -0.61 13.56
CA LYS A 19 0.67 -0.80 14.74
C LYS A 19 1.97 -1.57 14.47
N LYS A 20 2.06 -2.23 13.31
CA LYS A 20 3.20 -3.05 12.89
C LYS A 20 3.41 -2.90 11.38
N PRO A 21 4.65 -3.10 10.87
CA PRO A 21 4.89 -3.11 9.43
C PRO A 21 4.02 -4.15 8.72
N ILE A 22 3.54 -3.81 7.53
CA ILE A 22 2.82 -4.73 6.63
C ILE A 22 3.82 -5.16 5.56
N VAL A 23 4.08 -6.45 5.45
CA VAL A 23 4.99 -7.01 4.43
C VAL A 23 4.17 -7.77 3.40
N LEU A 24 4.37 -7.44 2.12
CA LEU A 24 3.71 -8.12 1.01
C LEU A 24 4.63 -9.23 0.49
N VAL A 25 4.17 -10.48 0.56
CA VAL A 25 4.92 -11.67 0.14
C VAL A 25 4.31 -12.29 -1.12
N GLY A 26 5.13 -12.89 -1.98
CA GLY A 26 4.68 -13.56 -3.19
C GLY A 26 5.72 -13.55 -4.31
N MET A 27 5.43 -14.21 -5.44
CA MET A 27 6.34 -14.29 -6.59
C MET A 27 6.65 -12.92 -7.22
N MET A 28 7.77 -12.83 -7.95
CA MET A 28 8.08 -11.65 -8.78
C MET A 28 6.98 -11.45 -9.83
N GLY A 29 6.59 -10.20 -10.10
CA GLY A 29 5.52 -9.89 -11.05
C GLY A 29 4.09 -10.04 -10.52
N ALA A 30 3.87 -10.58 -9.30
CA ALA A 30 2.53 -10.72 -8.71
C ALA A 30 1.82 -9.39 -8.34
N GLY A 31 2.41 -8.24 -8.68
CA GLY A 31 1.81 -6.92 -8.42
C GLY A 31 1.97 -6.38 -6.99
N LYS A 32 2.85 -6.98 -6.16
CA LYS A 32 3.05 -6.59 -4.76
C LYS A 32 3.32 -5.08 -4.60
N SER A 33 4.20 -4.51 -5.43
CA SER A 33 4.51 -3.08 -5.38
C SER A 33 3.33 -2.20 -5.79
N ALA A 34 2.51 -2.63 -6.75
CA ALA A 34 1.31 -1.89 -7.17
C ALA A 34 0.23 -1.89 -6.08
N VAL A 35 -0.03 -3.06 -5.48
CA VAL A 35 -0.96 -3.20 -4.35
C VAL A 35 -0.45 -2.41 -3.15
N GLY A 36 0.84 -2.51 -2.80
CA GLY A 36 1.42 -1.82 -1.65
C GLY A 36 1.32 -0.30 -1.74
N ARG A 37 1.54 0.30 -2.91
CA ARG A 37 1.37 1.75 -3.11
C ARG A 37 -0.09 2.18 -2.88
N THR A 38 -1.04 1.43 -3.43
CA THR A 38 -2.47 1.72 -3.28
C THR A 38 -2.91 1.54 -1.82
N LEU A 39 -2.43 0.48 -1.17
CA LEU A 39 -2.72 0.19 0.24
C LEU A 39 -2.15 1.27 1.16
N ALA A 40 -0.91 1.70 0.94
CA ALA A 40 -0.26 2.76 1.70
C ALA A 40 -1.03 4.09 1.60
N GLN A 41 -1.48 4.46 0.40
CA GLN A 41 -2.35 5.63 0.19
C GLN A 41 -3.67 5.53 0.95
N SER A 42 -4.26 4.33 0.99
CA SER A 42 -5.55 4.08 1.66
C SER A 42 -5.44 4.12 3.19
N LEU A 43 -4.32 3.63 3.72
CA LEU A 43 -4.01 3.60 5.15
C LEU A 43 -3.35 4.91 5.64
N GLY A 44 -2.95 5.81 4.74
CA GLY A 44 -2.22 7.03 5.10
C GLY A 44 -0.81 6.76 5.65
N VAL A 45 -0.16 5.68 5.20
CA VAL A 45 1.21 5.31 5.61
C VAL A 45 2.18 5.40 4.44
N VAL A 46 3.48 5.32 4.73
CA VAL A 46 4.54 5.31 3.70
C VAL A 46 4.66 3.92 3.10
N PHE A 47 4.84 3.85 1.77
CA PHE A 47 5.24 2.63 1.09
C PHE A 47 6.77 2.56 1.03
N LEU A 48 7.36 1.46 1.49
CA LEU A 48 8.80 1.19 1.42
C LEU A 48 9.04 0.04 0.44
N ASP A 49 9.97 0.24 -0.51
CA ASP A 49 10.46 -0.84 -1.36
C ASP A 49 11.66 -1.50 -0.68
N VAL A 50 11.44 -2.71 -0.16
CA VAL A 50 12.41 -3.41 0.71
C VAL A 50 13.67 -3.79 -0.07
N ASP A 51 13.54 -4.16 -1.35
CA ASP A 51 14.67 -4.60 -2.16
C ASP A 51 15.68 -3.45 -2.32
N HIS A 52 15.18 -2.24 -2.63
CA HIS A 52 16.01 -1.03 -2.72
C HIS A 52 16.62 -0.59 -1.38
N GLU A 53 15.89 -0.74 -0.28
CA GLU A 53 16.40 -0.32 1.03
C GLU A 53 17.46 -1.28 1.58
N ILE A 54 17.32 -2.59 1.30
CA ILE A 54 18.35 -3.58 1.62
C ILE A 54 19.63 -3.31 0.81
N GLU A 55 19.52 -3.04 -0.50
CA GLU A 55 20.67 -2.67 -1.34
C GLU A 55 21.40 -1.44 -0.79
N ARG A 56 20.65 -0.41 -0.38
CA ARG A 56 21.20 0.80 0.25
C ARG A 56 21.89 0.51 1.58
N ALA A 57 21.28 -0.30 2.43
CA ALA A 57 21.84 -0.65 3.73
C ALA A 57 23.08 -1.55 3.62
N ALA A 58 23.15 -2.39 2.57
CA ALA A 58 24.25 -3.31 2.34
C ALA A 58 25.47 -2.67 1.65
N ALA A 59 25.34 -1.47 1.07
CA ALA A 59 26.43 -0.75 0.41
C ALA A 59 27.38 -0.01 1.38
N MET A 60 27.47 -0.47 2.63
CA MET A 60 28.29 0.08 3.72
C MET A 60 29.33 -0.95 4.18
#